data_AF-A0A3P6D688-F1
#
_entry.id   AF-A0A3P6D688-F1
#
_cell.length_a   1.000
_cell.length_b   1.000
_cell.length_c   1.000
_cell.angle_alpha   90.00
_cell.angle_beta   90.00
_cell.angle_gamma   90.00
#
_symmetry.space_group_name_H-M   'P 1'
#
loop_
_entity.id
_entity.type
_entity.pdbx_description
1 polymer ?
#
loop_
_entity_poly.entity_id
_entity_poly.type
_entity_poly.pdbx_seq_one_letter_code
_entity_poly.pdbx_strand_id
1 'polypeptide(L)'
;MSLFLSRLRLGKEGLVRRSSLLILSNGLSSSSLHQTPPYNILGAKPCGEGLGKLIIKNANERDPTELEKKVPMELVYNNHGNDTIVGASHGWIATLKNDGILRLQDDLNPYASYTEPKHIPLPPLVTMRHCETKIITNVSMSSSFPDDDETCVVAAKFLGAQLSFCKPASQSSKPEWTKIRIKNPCLYSSRVVFSKKERCFAFLDLIRSWDPCKTQRGPQVADLAFPKDS
;
A
#
# COMPACT_ATOMS: atom_id res chain seq x y z
N MET A 1 5.20 -18.21 -30.96
CA MET A 1 5.80 -17.20 -31.83
C MET A 1 5.70 -15.84 -31.15
N SER A 2 6.85 -15.17 -31.11
CA SER A 2 7.11 -13.89 -30.48
C SER A 2 6.38 -12.74 -31.16
N LEU A 3 5.88 -11.76 -30.39
CA LEU A 3 5.73 -10.39 -30.86
C LEU A 3 6.31 -9.44 -29.80
N PHE A 4 7.59 -9.12 -30.00
CA PHE A 4 8.20 -7.87 -29.55
C PHE A 4 7.53 -6.69 -30.27
N LEU A 5 7.22 -5.64 -29.54
CA LEU A 5 7.17 -4.28 -30.09
C LEU A 5 8.19 -3.43 -29.32
N SER A 6 9.35 -3.27 -29.95
CA SER A 6 10.30 -2.21 -29.66
C SER A 6 9.96 -1.01 -30.55
N ARG A 7 9.99 0.21 -29.98
CA ARG A 7 10.56 1.42 -30.61
C ARG A 7 10.83 2.47 -29.53
N LEU A 8 12.09 2.52 -29.09
CA LEU A 8 12.73 3.75 -28.64
C LEU A 8 13.09 4.57 -29.88
N ARG A 9 12.78 5.88 -29.89
CA ARG A 9 13.78 6.96 -30.03
C ARG A 9 13.17 8.38 -29.98
N LEU A 10 13.73 9.13 -29.02
CA LEU A 10 14.01 10.56 -28.91
C LEU A 10 12.98 11.62 -29.33
N GLY A 11 12.54 12.40 -28.33
CA GLY A 11 11.99 13.74 -28.50
C GLY A 11 11.67 14.40 -27.16
N LYS A 12 12.61 15.22 -26.65
CA LYS A 12 12.53 16.12 -25.49
C LYS A 12 12.43 15.49 -24.09
N GLU A 13 13.38 15.89 -23.25
CA GLU A 13 13.37 15.77 -21.78
C GLU A 13 12.09 16.42 -21.23
N GLY A 14 11.06 15.60 -21.06
CA GLY A 14 9.82 15.95 -20.39
C GLY A 14 9.78 15.20 -19.07
N LEU A 15 10.04 15.94 -17.99
CA LEU A 15 9.84 15.55 -16.60
C LEU A 15 8.65 14.60 -16.45
N VAL A 16 8.90 13.31 -16.21
CA VAL A 16 7.84 12.33 -15.95
C VAL A 16 7.32 12.62 -14.55
N ARG A 17 6.34 13.54 -14.48
CA ARG A 17 5.53 13.77 -13.29
C ARG A 17 4.71 12.50 -13.05
N ARG A 18 5.27 11.56 -12.28
CA ARG A 18 4.48 10.49 -11.64
C ARG A 18 3.55 11.17 -10.64
N SER A 19 2.39 11.58 -11.10
CA SER A 19 1.29 11.96 -10.22
C SER A 19 0.77 10.69 -9.54
N SER A 20 1.42 10.30 -8.45
CA SER A 20 0.96 9.22 -7.58
C SER A 20 -0.25 9.72 -6.80
N LEU A 21 -1.45 9.56 -7.35
CA LEU A 21 -2.68 9.69 -6.54
C LEU A 21 -2.67 8.56 -5.51
N LEU A 22 -2.21 8.86 -4.29
CA LEU A 22 -2.31 7.95 -3.16
C LEU A 22 -3.76 7.98 -2.67
N ILE A 23 -4.53 7.00 -3.13
CA ILE A 23 -5.87 6.75 -2.60
C ILE A 23 -5.68 6.04 -1.26
N LEU A 24 -5.85 6.76 -0.16
CA LEU A 24 -5.91 6.19 1.18
C LEU A 24 -7.35 5.76 1.44
N SER A 25 -7.67 4.51 1.08
CA SER A 25 -8.96 3.92 1.43
C SER A 25 -8.89 3.33 2.84
N ASN A 26 -9.69 3.85 3.76
CA ASN A 26 -10.16 3.06 4.89
C ASN A 26 -11.01 1.94 4.29
N GLY A 27 -10.54 0.69 4.36
CA GLY A 27 -11.17 -0.44 3.67
C GLY A 27 -12.67 -0.48 3.90
N LEU A 28 -13.44 -0.62 2.80
CA LEU A 28 -14.90 -0.67 2.74
C LEU A 28 -15.50 -1.30 4.01
N SER A 29 -16.09 -0.47 4.86
CA SER A 29 -16.82 -0.90 6.06
C SER A 29 -18.26 -0.40 5.95
N SER A 30 -19.23 -1.28 6.17
CA SER A 30 -20.57 -0.97 6.67
C SER A 30 -20.59 -1.68 8.04
N SER A 31 -20.85 -1.06 9.19
CA SER A 31 -21.97 -0.18 9.56
C SER A 31 -21.65 0.61 10.85
N SER A 32 -22.15 1.86 10.92
CA SER A 32 -22.36 2.73 12.09
C SER A 32 -21.21 3.01 13.08
N LEU A 33 -20.36 3.98 12.70
CA LEU A 33 -19.72 5.00 13.56
C LEU A 33 -19.04 5.96 12.57
N HIS A 34 -19.30 7.27 12.65
CA HIS A 34 -18.85 8.32 11.72
C HIS A 34 -17.61 7.94 10.89
N GLN A 35 -17.82 7.35 9.72
CA GLN A 35 -16.71 6.96 8.86
C GLN A 35 -16.18 8.23 8.25
N THR A 36 -14.90 8.52 8.49
CA THR A 36 -14.21 9.55 7.74
C THR A 36 -14.29 9.18 6.26
N PRO A 37 -14.83 10.07 5.41
CA PRO A 37 -14.95 9.79 3.99
C PRO A 37 -13.55 9.46 3.43
N PRO A 38 -13.45 8.53 2.47
CA PRO A 38 -12.17 8.26 1.83
C PRO A 38 -11.63 9.56 1.22
N TYR A 39 -10.32 9.74 1.26
CA TYR A 39 -9.68 10.96 0.79
C TYR A 39 -8.47 10.62 -0.07
N ASN A 40 -8.15 11.55 -0.97
CA ASN A 40 -6.95 11.50 -1.80
C ASN A 40 -5.96 12.55 -1.30
N ILE A 41 -4.70 12.17 -1.15
CA ILE A 41 -3.62 13.13 -0.95
C ILE A 41 -3.29 13.75 -2.30
N LEU A 42 -3.42 15.08 -2.40
CA LEU A 42 -3.14 15.81 -3.63
C LEU A 42 -1.74 16.44 -3.63
N GLY A 43 -1.19 16.74 -2.46
CA GLY A 43 0.10 17.38 -2.31
C GLY A 43 0.25 18.04 -0.95
N ALA A 44 1.20 18.97 -0.85
CA ALA A 44 1.41 19.78 0.33
C ALA A 44 1.85 21.19 -0.06
N LYS A 45 1.34 22.20 0.66
CA LYS A 45 1.73 23.61 0.46
C LYS A 45 2.91 23.94 1.37
N PRO A 46 4.05 24.41 0.84
CA PRO A 46 5.22 24.73 1.65
C PRO A 46 4.91 25.66 2.83
N CYS A 47 5.43 25.35 4.01
CA CYS A 47 5.23 26.16 5.22
C CYS A 47 6.51 26.38 6.05
N GLY A 48 7.69 26.15 5.47
CA GLY A 48 9.00 26.34 6.11
C GLY A 48 9.68 25.03 6.51
N GLU A 49 11.01 25.07 6.73
CA GLU A 49 11.81 23.95 7.27
C GLU A 49 11.69 22.61 6.52
N GLY A 50 11.44 22.64 5.20
CA GLY A 50 11.23 21.42 4.41
C GLY A 50 9.87 20.73 4.66
N LEU A 51 8.98 21.37 5.42
CA LEU A 51 7.62 20.91 5.69
C LEU A 51 6.60 21.62 4.80
N GLY A 52 5.44 20.98 4.63
CA GLY A 52 4.28 21.57 4.00
C GLY A 52 2.98 21.18 4.69
N LYS A 53 1.96 22.03 4.55
CA LYS A 53 0.58 21.75 4.97
C LYS A 53 -0.07 20.78 4.01
N LEU A 54 -0.57 19.66 4.51
CA LEU A 54 -1.15 18.58 3.70
C LEU A 54 -2.42 19.07 2.97
N ILE A 55 -2.52 18.75 1.68
CA ILE A 55 -3.70 19.04 0.86
C ILE A 55 -4.38 17.72 0.52
N ILE A 56 -5.63 17.58 0.95
CA ILE A 56 -6.46 16.41 0.66
C ILE A 56 -7.70 16.78 -0.15
N LYS A 57 -8.31 15.78 -0.78
CA LYS A 57 -9.66 15.87 -1.32
C LYS A 57 -10.50 14.73 -0.77
N ASN A 58 -11.46 15.05 0.07
CA ASN A 58 -12.45 14.09 0.54
C ASN A 58 -13.38 13.69 -0.61
N ALA A 59 -13.78 12.42 -0.66
CA ALA A 59 -14.62 11.90 -1.75
C ALA A 59 -16.03 12.52 -1.79
N ASN A 60 -16.51 13.04 -0.66
CA ASN A 60 -17.80 13.72 -0.54
C ASN A 60 -17.72 15.24 -0.78
N GLU A 61 -16.52 15.79 -0.97
CA GLU A 61 -16.30 17.22 -1.15
C GLU A 61 -15.86 17.53 -2.59
N ARG A 62 -16.31 18.67 -3.10
CA ARG A 62 -15.94 19.12 -4.45
C ARG A 62 -14.50 19.65 -4.47
N ASP A 63 -14.18 20.47 -3.49
CA ASP A 63 -12.97 21.26 -3.43
C ASP A 63 -11.92 20.61 -2.53
N PRO A 64 -10.62 20.82 -2.82
CA PRO A 64 -9.55 20.35 -1.96
C PRO A 64 -9.48 21.17 -0.68
N THR A 65 -9.09 20.51 0.41
CA THR A 65 -8.94 21.11 1.73
C THR A 65 -7.47 21.11 2.14
N GLU A 66 -6.94 22.29 2.50
CA GLU A 66 -5.62 22.47 3.11
C GLU A 66 -5.74 22.24 4.62
N LEU A 67 -4.94 21.34 5.17
CA LEU A 67 -4.95 20.99 6.58
C LEU A 67 -3.78 21.64 7.31
N GLU A 68 -3.96 21.91 8.61
CA GLU A 68 -2.86 22.35 9.49
C GLU A 68 -1.83 21.23 9.77
N LYS A 69 -2.13 19.98 9.37
CA LYS A 69 -1.20 18.85 9.41
C LYS A 69 0.04 19.19 8.57
N LYS A 70 1.19 19.34 9.24
CA LYS A 70 2.49 19.47 8.58
C LYS A 70 3.00 18.08 8.18
N VAL A 71 3.60 17.99 7.01
CA VAL A 71 4.19 16.76 6.45
C VAL A 71 5.54 17.05 5.80
N PRO A 72 6.49 16.10 5.81
CA PRO A 72 7.74 16.23 5.08
C PRO A 72 7.49 16.39 3.58
N MET A 73 7.98 17.49 2.98
CA MET A 73 7.78 17.74 1.53
C MET A 73 8.48 16.70 0.67
N GLU A 74 9.59 16.13 1.15
CA GLU A 74 10.32 15.05 0.48
C GLU A 74 9.45 13.80 0.30
N LEU A 75 8.60 13.50 1.28
CA LEU A 75 7.72 12.34 1.28
C LEU A 75 6.54 12.53 0.32
N VAL A 76 6.03 13.76 0.22
CA VAL A 76 4.89 14.08 -0.65
C VAL A 76 5.28 14.15 -2.12
N TYR A 77 6.38 14.83 -2.43
CA TYR A 77 6.78 15.09 -3.82
C TYR A 77 7.84 14.13 -4.34
N ASN A 78 8.42 13.25 -3.50
CA ASN A 78 9.44 12.27 -3.88
C ASN A 78 10.53 12.87 -4.78
N ASN A 79 10.91 14.14 -4.53
CA ASN A 79 11.67 14.89 -5.52
C ASN A 79 13.10 14.36 -5.65
N HIS A 80 13.72 13.80 -4.59
CA HIS A 80 15.10 13.29 -4.61
C HIS A 80 15.42 12.25 -3.52
N GLY A 81 14.42 11.65 -2.87
CA GLY A 81 14.61 10.85 -1.65
C GLY A 81 15.05 9.39 -1.87
N ASN A 82 15.75 8.82 -0.88
CA ASN A 82 16.06 7.39 -0.78
C ASN A 82 14.82 6.50 -0.48
N ASP A 83 13.70 7.12 -0.15
CA ASP A 83 12.49 6.48 0.34
C ASP A 83 11.46 6.43 -0.79
N THR A 84 11.17 5.25 -1.31
CA THR A 84 10.11 5.08 -2.32
C THR A 84 8.82 4.66 -1.64
N ILE A 85 7.73 5.42 -1.80
CA ILE A 85 6.40 4.96 -1.40
C ILE A 85 5.98 3.82 -2.32
N VAL A 86 5.80 2.62 -1.75
CA VAL A 86 5.45 1.38 -2.46
C VAL A 86 3.98 0.98 -2.29
N GLY A 87 3.24 1.67 -1.42
CA GLY A 87 1.83 1.42 -1.20
C GLY A 87 1.28 2.17 -0.01
N ALA A 88 -0.01 2.01 0.24
CA ALA A 88 -0.66 2.56 1.41
C ALA A 88 -1.90 1.75 1.78
N SER A 89 -2.21 1.65 3.08
CA SER A 89 -3.34 0.89 3.60
C SER A 89 -3.74 1.43 4.97
N HIS A 90 -5.04 1.62 5.21
CA HIS A 90 -5.58 2.03 6.52
C HIS A 90 -4.96 3.31 7.12
N GLY A 91 -4.68 4.32 6.28
CA GLY A 91 -4.05 5.57 6.72
C GLY A 91 -2.52 5.49 6.87
N TRP A 92 -1.93 4.30 6.77
CA TRP A 92 -0.49 4.11 6.76
C TRP A 92 0.04 4.11 5.34
N ILE A 93 1.16 4.76 5.10
CA ILE A 93 1.96 4.58 3.89
C ILE A 93 3.06 3.56 4.15
N ALA A 94 3.43 2.83 3.11
CA ALA A 94 4.56 1.91 3.13
C ALA A 94 5.69 2.50 2.29
N THR A 95 6.85 2.72 2.91
CA THR A 95 8.06 3.21 2.26
C THR A 95 9.14 2.14 2.25
N LEU A 96 9.83 2.00 1.13
CA LEU A 96 11.01 1.15 1.00
C LEU A 96 12.22 2.05 0.81
N LYS A 97 13.16 2.02 1.77
CA LYS A 97 14.43 2.73 1.65
C LYS A 97 15.50 1.85 1.01
N ASN A 98 16.64 2.46 0.68
CA ASN A 98 17.81 1.76 0.12
C ASN A 98 18.40 0.67 1.04
N ASP A 99 18.09 0.68 2.34
CA ASP A 99 18.48 -0.38 3.28
C ASP A 99 17.66 -1.68 3.12
N GLY A 100 16.65 -1.70 2.26
CA GLY A 100 15.80 -2.87 2.02
C GLY A 100 14.79 -3.14 3.13
N ILE A 101 14.60 -2.18 4.05
CA ILE A 101 13.66 -2.27 5.15
C ILE A 101 12.38 -1.53 4.77
N LEU A 102 11.27 -2.28 4.72
CA LEU A 102 9.94 -1.73 4.52
C LEU A 102 9.47 -1.07 5.82
N ARG A 103 9.02 0.18 5.75
CA ARG A 103 8.55 0.94 6.92
C ARG A 103 7.10 1.33 6.71
N LEU A 104 6.29 1.15 7.75
CA LEU A 104 4.97 1.75 7.82
C LEU A 104 5.09 3.11 8.50
N GLN A 105 4.50 4.13 7.90
CA GLN A 105 4.52 5.50 8.41
C GLN A 105 3.11 6.09 8.37
N ASP A 106 2.72 6.84 9.39
CA ASP A 106 1.45 7.56 9.44
C ASP A 106 1.57 9.04 9.09
N ASP A 107 2.74 9.51 8.63
CA ASP A 107 3.02 10.92 8.34
C ASP A 107 2.00 11.59 7.43
N LEU A 108 1.48 10.86 6.44
CA LEU A 108 0.48 11.35 5.48
C LEU A 108 -0.97 11.09 5.89
N ASN A 109 -1.21 10.55 7.09
CA ASN A 109 -2.54 10.46 7.67
C ASN A 109 -2.98 11.86 8.16
N PRO A 110 -4.08 12.44 7.63
CA PRO A 110 -4.65 13.70 8.08
C PRO A 110 -4.97 13.77 9.57
N TYR A 111 -5.28 12.62 10.16
CA TYR A 111 -5.76 12.51 11.53
C TYR A 111 -4.68 12.05 12.52
N ALA A 112 -3.45 11.81 12.05
CA ALA A 112 -2.32 11.47 12.90
C ALA A 112 -1.58 12.74 13.38
N SER A 113 -0.81 12.57 14.46
CA SER A 113 0.08 13.62 14.95
C SER A 113 1.19 13.92 13.94
N TYR A 114 1.52 15.20 13.73
CA TYR A 114 2.75 15.54 12.99
C TYR A 114 3.94 15.81 13.90
N THR A 115 3.72 16.05 15.19
CA THR A 115 4.81 16.28 16.15
C THR A 115 5.41 14.97 16.63
N GLU A 116 4.63 13.90 16.59
CA GLU A 116 5.02 12.56 17.02
C GLU A 116 4.54 11.52 15.98
N PRO A 117 5.10 11.54 14.76
CA PRO A 117 4.74 10.55 13.74
C PRO A 117 5.21 9.15 14.16
N LYS A 118 4.42 8.14 13.82
CA LYS A 118 4.71 6.74 14.12
C LYS A 118 5.35 6.06 12.92
N HIS A 119 6.56 5.53 13.13
CA HIS A 119 7.29 4.76 12.12
C HIS A 119 7.54 3.33 12.61
N ILE A 120 7.02 2.34 11.90
CA ILE A 120 7.18 0.92 12.23
C ILE A 120 8.10 0.28 11.20
N PRO A 121 9.38 -0.01 11.54
CA PRO A 121 10.24 -0.79 10.67
C PRO A 121 9.79 -2.26 10.69
N LEU A 122 9.52 -2.80 9.50
CA LEU A 122 9.28 -4.22 9.33
C LEU A 122 10.62 -4.95 9.17
N PRO A 123 10.64 -6.30 9.26
CA PRO A 123 11.89 -7.04 9.11
C PRO A 123 12.50 -6.81 7.71
N PRO A 124 13.81 -7.01 7.52
CA PRO A 124 14.43 -6.93 6.19
C PRO A 124 13.75 -7.88 5.20
N LEU A 125 13.46 -7.38 4.00
CA LEU A 125 12.81 -8.19 2.98
C LEU A 125 13.76 -9.27 2.46
N VAL A 126 13.30 -10.53 2.52
CA VAL A 126 14.05 -11.68 2.00
C VAL A 126 13.37 -12.20 0.74
N THR A 127 14.10 -12.17 -0.38
CA THR A 127 13.65 -12.75 -1.65
C THR A 127 13.68 -14.28 -1.59
N MET A 128 12.61 -14.92 -2.04
CA MET A 128 12.58 -16.38 -2.21
C MET A 128 13.47 -16.81 -3.37
N ARG A 129 14.02 -18.04 -3.30
CA ARG A 129 14.74 -18.64 -4.43
C ARG A 129 13.82 -18.69 -5.67
N HIS A 130 14.34 -18.23 -6.81
CA HIS A 130 13.61 -18.08 -8.07
C HIS A 130 12.46 -17.04 -8.06
N CYS A 131 12.45 -16.13 -7.09
CA CYS A 131 11.64 -14.90 -7.13
C CYS A 131 12.63 -13.72 -7.23
N GLU A 132 12.86 -13.27 -8.46
CA GLU A 132 13.99 -12.39 -8.78
C GLU A 132 13.71 -10.91 -8.55
N THR A 133 12.45 -10.50 -8.44
CA THR A 133 12.12 -9.09 -8.32
C THR A 133 12.11 -8.65 -6.85
N LYS A 134 12.77 -7.53 -6.58
CA LYS A 134 12.63 -6.75 -5.33
C LYS A 134 11.55 -5.68 -5.47
N ILE A 135 10.75 -5.74 -6.54
CA ILE A 135 9.76 -4.71 -6.86
C ILE A 135 8.46 -5.06 -6.13
N ILE A 136 8.10 -4.25 -5.15
CA ILE A 136 6.80 -4.34 -4.46
C ILE A 136 5.74 -3.69 -5.35
N THR A 137 4.66 -4.41 -5.65
CA THR A 137 3.53 -3.87 -6.43
C THR A 137 2.52 -3.16 -5.53
N ASN A 138 2.29 -3.68 -4.33
CA ASN A 138 1.52 -3.00 -3.28
C ASN A 138 1.73 -3.63 -1.90
N VAL A 139 1.26 -2.91 -0.88
CA VAL A 139 1.09 -3.39 0.49
C VAL A 139 -0.39 -3.36 0.85
N SER A 140 -0.86 -4.33 1.64
CA SER A 140 -2.22 -4.35 2.19
C SER A 140 -2.17 -4.79 3.65
N MET A 141 -3.05 -4.23 4.47
CA MET A 141 -3.10 -4.52 5.91
C MET A 141 -4.49 -5.04 6.32
N SER A 142 -4.54 -5.88 7.35
CA SER A 142 -5.82 -6.37 7.89
C SER A 142 -6.50 -5.42 8.86
N SER A 143 -5.73 -4.51 9.48
CA SER A 143 -6.16 -3.59 10.53
C SER A 143 -5.51 -2.22 10.36
N SER A 144 -6.08 -1.19 11.00
CA SER A 144 -5.55 0.19 11.01
C SER A 144 -4.57 0.47 12.14
N PHE A 145 -4.35 -0.49 13.04
CA PHE A 145 -3.52 -0.35 14.24
C PHE A 145 -2.34 -1.34 14.22
N PRO A 146 -1.43 -1.26 13.23
CA PRO A 146 -0.32 -2.21 13.08
C PRO A 146 0.63 -2.30 14.27
N ASP A 147 0.70 -1.26 15.10
CA ASP A 147 1.52 -1.13 16.29
C ASP A 147 0.87 -1.72 17.56
N ASP A 148 -0.46 -1.73 17.64
CA ASP A 148 -1.19 -2.14 18.84
C ASP A 148 -1.95 -3.47 18.68
N ASP A 149 -2.37 -3.82 17.46
CA ASP A 149 -3.15 -5.02 17.17
C ASP A 149 -2.23 -6.21 16.82
N GLU A 150 -2.08 -7.14 17.76
CA GLU A 150 -1.28 -8.37 17.60
C GLU A 150 -1.75 -9.27 16.45
N THR A 151 -3.02 -9.13 16.04
CA THR A 151 -3.62 -9.87 14.93
C THR A 151 -3.49 -9.14 13.60
N CYS A 152 -2.95 -7.92 13.60
CA CYS A 152 -2.69 -7.15 12.39
C CYS A 152 -1.64 -7.88 11.54
N VAL A 153 -2.01 -8.12 10.29
CA VAL A 153 -1.13 -8.72 9.28
C VAL A 153 -0.92 -7.71 8.17
N VAL A 154 0.34 -7.54 7.81
CA VAL A 154 0.80 -6.76 6.67
C VAL A 154 1.20 -7.72 5.57
N ALA A 155 0.55 -7.61 4.41
CA ALA A 155 0.90 -8.33 3.20
C ALA A 155 1.68 -7.43 2.25
N ALA A 156 2.87 -7.85 1.83
CA ALA A 156 3.68 -7.22 0.80
C ALA A 156 3.68 -8.09 -0.46
N LYS A 157 3.10 -7.58 -1.55
CA LYS A 157 3.05 -8.26 -2.84
C LYS A 157 4.22 -7.81 -3.71
N PHE A 158 4.95 -8.77 -4.25
CA PHE A 158 6.05 -8.53 -5.18
C PHE A 158 5.60 -8.79 -6.62
N LEU A 159 6.25 -8.14 -7.57
CA LEU A 159 6.13 -8.50 -8.98
C LEU A 159 6.67 -9.92 -9.16
N GLY A 160 5.86 -10.85 -9.66
CA GLY A 160 6.22 -12.27 -9.75
C GLY A 160 5.58 -13.14 -8.69
N ALA A 161 6.25 -14.24 -8.35
CA ALA A 161 5.66 -15.34 -7.60
C ALA A 161 5.69 -15.17 -6.07
N GLN A 162 6.08 -14.01 -5.53
CA GLN A 162 6.25 -13.86 -4.09
C GLN A 162 5.17 -12.98 -3.46
N LEU A 163 4.64 -13.47 -2.33
CA LEU A 163 3.81 -12.74 -1.39
C LEU A 163 4.38 -12.96 0.01
N SER A 164 4.59 -11.90 0.78
CA SER A 164 5.12 -11.99 2.14
C SER A 164 4.14 -11.41 3.15
N PHE A 165 4.03 -12.03 4.31
CA PHE A 165 3.20 -11.59 5.43
C PHE A 165 4.04 -11.32 6.67
N CYS A 166 3.71 -10.28 7.42
CA CYS A 166 4.34 -9.92 8.68
C CYS A 166 3.29 -9.49 9.70
N LYS A 167 3.50 -9.83 10.98
CA LYS A 167 2.71 -9.32 12.12
C LYS A 167 3.57 -8.28 12.87
N PRO A 168 3.32 -6.97 12.75
CA PRO A 168 4.25 -5.97 13.27
C PRO A 168 4.26 -5.88 14.82
N ALA A 169 3.09 -6.04 15.46
CA ALA A 169 2.93 -5.94 16.91
C ALA A 169 2.99 -7.29 17.65
N SER A 170 3.72 -8.29 17.13
CA SER A 170 3.78 -9.61 17.79
C SER A 170 4.50 -9.52 19.14
N GLN A 171 3.82 -9.86 20.25
CA GLN A 171 4.42 -9.82 21.60
C GLN A 171 5.34 -11.01 21.89
N SER A 172 5.14 -12.16 21.24
CA SER A 172 5.86 -13.40 21.56
C SER A 172 7.25 -13.50 20.94
N SER A 173 7.53 -12.74 19.88
CA SER A 173 8.81 -12.79 19.17
C SER A 173 9.01 -11.55 18.29
N LYS A 174 10.26 -11.32 17.85
CA LYS A 174 10.53 -10.27 16.86
C LYS A 174 9.70 -10.54 15.60
N PRO A 175 9.13 -9.50 14.95
CA PRO A 175 8.40 -9.69 13.70
C PRO A 175 9.25 -10.43 12.67
N GLU A 176 8.62 -11.35 11.93
CA GLU A 176 9.27 -12.12 10.86
C GLU A 176 8.39 -12.20 9.61
N TRP A 177 9.03 -12.41 8.45
CA TRP A 177 8.34 -12.58 7.18
C TRP A 177 7.99 -14.03 6.89
N THR A 178 6.70 -14.34 6.87
CA THR A 178 6.16 -15.58 6.29
C THR A 178 6.00 -15.40 4.79
N LYS A 179 6.74 -16.16 3.99
CA LYS A 179 6.78 -16.04 2.53
C LYS A 179 5.98 -17.15 1.87
N ILE A 180 5.13 -16.79 0.91
CA ILE A 180 4.32 -17.72 0.11
C ILE A 180 4.70 -17.60 -1.36
N ARG A 181 4.94 -18.76 -2.00
CA ARG A 181 5.10 -18.85 -3.46
C ARG A 181 3.73 -18.96 -4.13
N ILE A 182 3.39 -17.97 -4.93
CA ILE A 182 2.25 -17.96 -5.81
C ILE A 182 2.50 -18.95 -6.95
N LYS A 183 1.67 -19.99 -7.03
CA LYS A 183 1.79 -21.03 -8.05
C LYS A 183 1.26 -20.59 -9.42
N ASN A 184 0.19 -19.78 -9.45
CA ASN A 184 -0.45 -19.34 -10.68
C ASN A 184 0.30 -18.10 -11.26
N PRO A 185 0.92 -18.21 -12.44
CA PRO A 185 1.65 -17.10 -13.07
C PRO A 185 0.77 -15.89 -13.42
N CYS A 186 -0.54 -16.06 -13.62
CA CYS A 186 -1.46 -14.96 -13.90
C CYS A 186 -1.54 -13.96 -12.75
N LEU A 187 -1.18 -14.39 -11.53
CA LEU A 187 -1.17 -13.55 -10.32
C LEU A 187 0.18 -12.87 -10.07
N TYR A 188 1.11 -12.91 -11.02
CA TYR A 188 2.43 -12.32 -10.84
C TYR A 188 2.38 -10.79 -10.84
N SER A 189 1.48 -10.22 -11.64
CA SER A 189 1.28 -8.77 -11.75
C SER A 189 0.06 -8.26 -10.97
N SER A 190 -0.68 -9.14 -10.28
CA SER A 190 -1.86 -8.75 -9.52
C SER A 190 -1.48 -7.97 -8.25
N ARG A 191 -2.45 -7.22 -7.73
CA ARG A 191 -2.36 -6.58 -6.41
C ARG A 191 -3.03 -7.46 -5.37
N VAL A 192 -2.66 -7.30 -4.09
CA VAL A 192 -3.31 -7.98 -2.98
C VAL A 192 -4.12 -6.98 -2.15
N VAL A 193 -5.31 -7.36 -1.68
CA VAL A 193 -6.13 -6.57 -0.76
C VAL A 193 -6.69 -7.44 0.34
N PHE A 194 -6.98 -6.83 1.49
CA PHE A 194 -7.65 -7.52 2.59
C PHE A 194 -9.17 -7.37 2.50
N SER A 195 -9.89 -8.48 2.51
CA SER A 195 -11.35 -8.53 2.62
C SER A 195 -11.73 -8.63 4.10
N LYS A 196 -12.34 -7.58 4.65
CA LYS A 196 -12.87 -7.61 6.03
C LYS A 196 -13.98 -8.64 6.20
N LYS A 197 -14.82 -8.82 5.18
CA LYS A 197 -15.96 -9.74 5.20
C LYS A 197 -15.49 -11.19 5.29
N GLU A 198 -14.57 -11.58 4.41
CA GLU A 198 -14.07 -12.95 4.33
C GLU A 198 -12.85 -13.18 5.25
N ARG A 199 -12.37 -12.11 5.91
CA ARG A 199 -11.19 -12.08 6.80
C ARG A 199 -9.94 -12.69 6.16
N CYS A 200 -9.76 -12.47 4.85
CA CYS A 200 -8.68 -13.04 4.06
C CYS A 200 -8.02 -12.01 3.14
N PHE A 201 -6.82 -12.32 2.66
CA PHE A 201 -6.20 -11.58 1.57
C PHE A 201 -6.61 -12.17 0.23
N ALA A 202 -7.06 -11.31 -0.68
CA ALA A 202 -7.50 -11.66 -2.02
C ALA A 202 -6.66 -10.92 -3.07
N PHE A 203 -6.48 -11.55 -4.22
CA PHE A 203 -5.82 -10.92 -5.36
C PHE A 203 -6.82 -10.10 -6.19
N LEU A 204 -6.46 -8.86 -6.52
CA LEU A 204 -7.14 -8.06 -7.52
C LEU A 204 -6.45 -8.29 -8.87
N ASP A 205 -7.18 -8.93 -9.79
CA ASP A 205 -6.74 -9.09 -11.17
C ASP A 205 -7.08 -7.82 -11.98
N LEU A 206 -6.09 -7.25 -12.66
CA LEU A 206 -6.25 -6.10 -13.57
C LEU A 206 -6.93 -6.50 -14.89
N ILE A 207 -7.04 -7.80 -15.22
CA ILE A 207 -7.55 -8.30 -16.51
C ILE A 207 -9.07 -8.55 -16.50
N ARG A 208 -9.77 -8.39 -15.36
CA ARG A 208 -11.24 -8.41 -15.31
C ARG A 208 -11.77 -7.11 -14.74
N SER A 209 -12.31 -6.26 -15.61
CA SER A 209 -13.24 -5.21 -15.20
C SER A 209 -14.36 -5.85 -14.39
N TRP A 210 -14.43 -5.56 -13.10
CA TRP A 210 -15.57 -5.91 -12.27
C TRP A 210 -16.68 -4.89 -12.54
N ASP A 211 -17.80 -5.37 -13.07
CA ASP A 211 -19.07 -4.65 -13.11
C ASP A 211 -19.88 -5.06 -11.86
N PRO A 212 -20.15 -4.15 -10.90
CA PRO A 212 -20.84 -4.47 -9.65
C PRO A 212 -22.29 -4.96 -9.83
N CYS A 213 -22.86 -4.91 -11.04
CA CYS A 213 -24.29 -5.15 -11.26
C CYS A 213 -24.67 -6.55 -11.75
N LYS A 214 -23.78 -7.56 -11.74
CA LYS A 214 -24.16 -8.94 -12.10
C LYS A 214 -23.83 -9.95 -11.01
N THR A 215 -24.67 -10.00 -10.00
CA THR A 215 -24.86 -11.16 -9.14
C THR A 215 -25.51 -12.29 -9.94
N GLN A 216 -24.74 -13.34 -10.26
CA GLN A 216 -25.14 -14.75 -10.19
C GLN A 216 -24.02 -15.60 -10.83
N ARG A 217 -23.42 -16.45 -10.00
CA ARG A 217 -22.20 -17.28 -10.23
C ARG A 217 -20.88 -16.52 -10.11
N GLY A 218 -20.34 -16.55 -8.89
CA GLY A 218 -19.03 -15.99 -8.56
C GLY A 218 -17.88 -16.66 -9.32
N PRO A 219 -16.78 -15.93 -9.60
CA PRO A 219 -15.53 -16.53 -10.05
C PRO A 219 -14.70 -17.04 -8.86
N GLN A 220 -13.89 -18.06 -9.10
CA GLN A 220 -12.95 -18.66 -8.14
C GLN A 220 -11.98 -17.59 -7.60
N VAL A 221 -12.27 -17.08 -6.40
CA VAL A 221 -11.30 -16.33 -5.61
C VAL A 221 -10.31 -17.35 -5.06
N ALA A 222 -9.02 -17.17 -5.32
CA ALA A 222 -7.99 -17.93 -4.62
C ALA A 222 -7.81 -17.30 -3.23
N ASP A 223 -8.65 -17.72 -2.28
CA ASP A 223 -8.57 -17.26 -0.89
C ASP A 223 -7.30 -17.82 -0.24
N LEU A 224 -6.45 -16.93 0.25
CA LEU A 224 -5.31 -17.31 1.09
C LEU A 224 -5.74 -17.21 2.55
N ALA A 225 -6.18 -18.34 3.10
CA ALA A 225 -6.39 -18.49 4.53
C ALA A 225 -5.04 -18.73 5.24
N PHE A 226 -4.93 -18.24 6.47
CA PHE A 226 -3.74 -18.46 7.29
C PHE A 226 -3.56 -19.95 7.61
N PRO A 227 -2.32 -20.47 7.65
CA PRO A 227 -2.05 -21.72 8.33
C PRO A 227 -2.50 -21.57 9.79
N LYS A 228 -3.29 -22.51 10.29
CA LYS A 228 -3.51 -22.62 11.74
C LYS A 228 -2.21 -23.12 12.35
N ASP A 229 -1.71 -22.39 13.34
CA ASP A 229 -0.52 -22.78 14.09
C ASP A 229 -0.69 -24.21 14.63
N SER A 230 0.32 -25.05 14.39
CA SER A 230 0.44 -26.44 14.85
C SER A 230 1.45 -26.53 15.99
#